data_AF-A0A3Q9QRQ4-F1
#
_entry.id   AF-A0A3Q9QRQ4-F1
#
_cell.length_a   1.000
_cell.length_b   1.000
_cell.length_c   1.000
_cell.angle_alpha   90.00
_cell.angle_beta   90.00
_cell.angle_gamma   90.00
#
_symmetry.space_group_name_H-M   'P 1'
#
loop_
_entity.id
_entity.type
_entity.pdbx_description
1 polymer ?
#
loop_
_entity_poly.entity_id
_entity_poly.type
_entity_poly.pdbx_seq_one_letter_code
_entity_poly.pdbx_strand_id
1 'polypeptide(L)' 'MILIILGFLFLFGYEWTYLKNKNRKKRTYWIVFCIMGASFFYCISTAYFKHVPSPIDLIQFLFGPIQQKIIG' A
#
# COMPACT_ATOMS: atom_id res chain seq x y z
N MET A 1 -5.01 -5.24 9.47
CA MET A 1 -5.28 -5.94 8.20
C MET A 1 -6.58 -5.51 7.54
N ILE A 2 -7.75 -5.69 8.18
CA ILE A 2 -9.06 -5.31 7.60
C ILE A 2 -9.13 -3.85 7.15
N LEU A 3 -8.67 -2.89 7.97
CA LEU A 3 -8.64 -1.47 7.58
C LEU A 3 -7.74 -1.18 6.37
N ILE A 4 -6.61 -1.88 6.25
CA ILE A 4 -5.68 -1.74 5.13
C ILE A 4 -6.33 -2.29 3.85
N ILE A 5 -6.98 -3.45 3.93
CA ILE A 5 -7.71 -4.06 2.81
C ILE A 5 -8.85 -3.15 2.35
N LEU A 6 -9.61 -2.56 3.28
CA LEU A 6 -10.65 -1.58 2.97
C LEU A 6 -10.09 -0.33 2.27
N GLY A 7 -8.93 0.17 2.73
CA GLY A 7 -8.23 1.28 2.07
C GLY A 7 -7.80 0.93 0.64
N PHE A 8 -7.28 -0.28 0.42
CA PHE A 8 -6.93 -0.76 -0.92
C PHE A 8 -8.14 -0.87 -1.85
N LEU A 9 -9.27 -1.40 -1.34
CA LEU A 9 -10.52 -1.48 -2.11
C LEU A 9 -11.05 -0.09 -2.49
N PHE A 10 -10.96 0.88 -1.59
CA PHE A 10 -11.38 2.26 -1.86
C PHE A 10 -10.49 2.91 -2.94
N LEU A 11 -9.17 2.79 -2.81
CA LEU A 11 -8.22 3.27 -3.81
C LEU A 11 -8.44 2.59 -5.16
N PHE A 12 -8.74 1.29 -5.17
CA PHE A 12 -9.00 0.53 -6.38
C PHE A 12 -10.24 1.04 -7.10
N GLY A 13 -11.34 1.24 -6.38
CA GLY A 13 -12.56 1.79 -6.94
C GLY A 13 -12.37 3.20 -7.50
N TYR A 14 -11.61 4.04 -6.78
CA TYR A 14 -11.31 5.41 -7.19
C TYR A 14 -10.46 5.46 -8.47
N GLU A 15 -9.33 4.75 -8.49
CA GLU A 15 -8.44 4.62 -9.66
C GLU A 15 -9.19 4.05 -10.87
N TRP A 16 -9.99 3.01 -10.67
CA TRP A 16 -10.75 2.37 -11.74
C TRP A 16 -11.81 3.31 -12.32
N THR A 17 -12.49 4.07 -11.47
CA THR A 17 -13.46 5.09 -11.89
C THR A 17 -12.77 6.21 -12.65
N TYR A 18 -11.61 6.68 -12.17
CA TYR A 18 -10.82 7.71 -12.85
C TYR A 18 -10.33 7.26 -14.23
N LEU A 19 -9.80 6.04 -14.33
CA LEU A 19 -9.35 5.45 -15.60
C LEU A 19 -10.50 5.28 -16.59
N LYS A 20 -11.70 4.92 -16.10
CA LYS A 20 -12.92 4.77 -16.92
C LYS A 20 -13.41 6.13 -17.41
N ASN A 21 -13.46 7.13 -16.54
CA ASN A 21 -13.89 8.47 -16.91
C ASN A 21 -12.95 9.15 -17.92
N LYS A 22 -11.64 8.84 -17.88
CA LYS A 22 -10.66 9.38 -18.82
C LYS A 22 -10.44 8.52 -20.07
N ASN A 23 -11.21 7.44 -20.27
CA ASN A 23 -11.10 6.53 -21.43
C ASN A 23 -9.64 6.12 -21.73
N ARG A 24 -8.85 5.86 -20.68
CA ARG A 24 -7.41 5.59 -20.82
C ARG A 24 -7.15 4.25 -21.52
N LYS A 25 -6.05 4.16 -22.25
CA LYS A 25 -5.63 2.94 -22.97
C LYS A 25 -5.53 1.74 -22.01
N LYS A 26 -5.91 0.54 -22.49
CA LYS A 26 -5.84 -0.74 -21.76
C LYS A 26 -4.50 -1.00 -21.05
N ARG A 27 -3.40 -0.48 -21.60
CA ARG A 27 -2.06 -0.57 -21.01
C ARG A 27 -1.97 0.10 -19.62
N THR A 28 -2.66 1.22 -19.42
CA THR A 28 -2.67 1.96 -18.14
C THR A 28 -3.43 1.18 -17.06
N TYR A 29 -4.55 0.55 -17.43
CA TYR A 29 -5.27 -0.35 -16.54
C TYR A 29 -4.42 -1.52 -16.08
N TRP A 30 -3.63 -2.09 -16.99
CA TRP A 30 -2.73 -3.21 -16.67
C TRP A 30 -1.62 -2.79 -15.70
N ILE A 31 -1.02 -1.62 -15.90
CA ILE A 31 0.00 -1.08 -14.99
C ILE A 31 -0.57 -0.85 -13.59
N VAL A 32 -1.73 -0.19 -13.49
CA VAL A 32 -2.40 0.08 -12.21
C VAL A 32 -2.76 -1.23 -11.52
N PHE A 33 -3.33 -2.19 -12.24
CA PHE A 33 -3.66 -3.50 -11.69
C PHE A 33 -2.41 -4.24 -11.17
N CYS A 34 -1.30 -4.23 -11.91
CA CYS A 34 -0.04 -4.84 -11.48
C CYS A 34 0.53 -4.17 -10.23
N ILE A 35 0.56 -2.83 -10.16
CA ILE A 35 1.07 -2.09 -9.01
C ILE A 35 0.20 -2.38 -7.78
N MET A 36 -1.11 -2.28 -7.92
CA MET A 36 -2.05 -2.55 -6.82
C MET A 36 -1.98 -4.01 -6.36
N GLY A 37 -1.88 -4.95 -7.30
CA GLY A 37 -1.69 -6.36 -6.99
C GLY A 37 -0.39 -6.61 -6.22
N ALA A 38 0.73 -6.05 -6.69
CA ALA A 38 2.03 -6.17 -6.02
C ALA A 38 1.98 -5.59 -4.59
N SER A 39 1.38 -4.42 -4.41
CA SER A 39 1.23 -3.81 -3.08
C SER A 39 0.31 -4.63 -2.16
N PHE A 40 -0.78 -5.21 -2.70
CA PHE A 40 -1.66 -6.10 -1.94
C PHE A 40 -0.95 -7.40 -1.53
N PHE A 41 -0.21 -8.03 -2.44
CA PHE A 41 0.62 -9.20 -2.14
C PHE A 41 1.68 -8.88 -1.09
N TYR A 42 2.33 -7.73 -1.15
CA TYR A 42 3.29 -7.31 -0.13
C TYR A 42 2.64 -7.15 1.26
N CYS A 43 1.45 -6.53 1.33
CA CYS A 43 0.69 -6.42 2.58
C CYS A 43 0.20 -7.77 3.12
N ILE A 44 -0.12 -8.75 2.26
CA ILE A 44 -0.47 -10.11 2.69
C ILE A 44 0.77 -10.86 3.16
N SER A 45 1.87 -10.79 2.42
CA SER A 45 3.13 -11.45 2.77
C SER A 45 3.64 -10.97 4.13
N THR A 46 3.56 -9.67 4.41
CA THR A 46 3.94 -9.11 5.73
C THR A 46 3.04 -9.58 6.88
N ALA A 47 1.83 -10.07 6.61
CA ALA A 47 0.97 -10.64 7.64
C ALA A 47 1.09 -12.16 7.81
N TYR A 48 1.38 -12.88 6.72
CA TYR A 48 1.56 -14.35 6.76
C TYR A 48 2.97 -14.76 7.16
N PHE A 49 3.99 -14.00 6.75
CA PHE A 49 5.37 -14.26 7.11
C PHE A 49 5.78 -13.33 8.26
N LYS A 50 5.80 -13.87 9.49
CA LYS A 50 6.24 -13.16 10.72
C LYS A 50 7.69 -12.63 10.66
N HIS A 51 8.48 -13.04 9.67
CA HIS A 51 9.87 -12.63 9.50
C HIS A 51 10.08 -11.44 8.56
N VAL A 52 9.03 -10.94 7.91
CA VAL A 52 9.14 -9.74 7.08
C VAL A 52 8.95 -8.54 7.99
N PRO A 53 9.87 -7.56 8.03
CA PRO A 53 9.72 -6.38 8.87
C PRO A 53 8.38 -5.74 8.55
N SER A 54 7.55 -5.54 9.58
CA SER A 54 6.25 -4.95 9.38
C SER A 54 6.46 -3.50 8.90
N PRO A 55 5.52 -2.94 8.13
CA PRO A 55 5.60 -1.52 7.74
C PRO A 55 5.76 -0.58 8.93
N ILE A 56 5.24 -0.98 10.10
CA ILE A 56 5.37 -0.26 11.37
C ILE A 56 6.82 -0.30 11.87
N ASP A 57 7.50 -1.45 11.80
CA ASP A 57 8.91 -1.56 12.20
C ASP A 57 9.81 -0.69 11.32
N LEU A 58 9.47 -0.57 10.03
CA LEU A 58 10.20 0.25 9.07
C LEU A 58 10.00 1.74 9.35
N ILE A 59 8.76 2.15 9.70
CA ILE A 59 8.46 3.50 10.17
C ILE A 59 9.18 3.78 11.49
N GLN A 60 9.19 2.83 12.42
CA GLN A 60 9.84 2.99 13.72
C GLN A 60 11.36 3.05 13.60
N PHE A 61 11.96 2.34 12.64
CA PHE A 61 13.38 2.45 12.32
C PHE A 61 13.72 3.82 11.70
N LEU A 62 12.90 4.30 10.76
CA LEU A 62 13.16 5.55 10.05
C LEU A 62 12.91 6.79 10.92
N PHE A 63 11.84 6.75 11.73
CA PHE A 63 11.40 7.87 12.57
C PHE A 63 11.82 7.75 14.03
N GLY A 64 12.31 6.61 14.50
CA GLY A 64 12.85 6.40 15.84
C GLY A 64 13.89 7.44 16.28
N PRO A 65 14.91 7.80 15.47
CA PRO A 65 15.86 8.84 15.84
C PRO A 65 15.23 10.25 15.90
N ILE A 66 14.15 10.48 15.15
CA ILE A 66 13.42 11.75 15.19
C ILE A 66 12.53 11.80 16.44
N GLN A 67 11.89 10.69 16.80
CA GLN A 67 11.10 10.55 18.03
C GLN A 67 11.96 10.73 19.29
N GLN A 68 13.16 10.16 19.31
CA GLN A 68 14.10 10.36 20.42
C GLN A 68 14.48 11.82 20.60
N LYS A 69 14.59 12.59 19.51
CA LYS A 69 14.97 14.01 19.53
C LYS A 69 13.84 14.99 19.85
N ILE A 70 12.59 14.52 19.82
CA ILE A 70 11.39 15.33 20.12
C ILE A 70 10.90 15.06 21.55
N ILE A 71 11.10 13.83 22.05
CA ILE A 71 10.69 13.42 23.41
C ILE A 71 11.86 13.54 24.41
N GLY A 72 13.10 13.73 23.92
CA GLY A 72 14.32 13.98 24.71
C GLY A 72 15.27 14.96 24.04
#